data_AF-A0A9P7XSY3-F1
#
_entry.id   AF-A0A9P7XSY3-F1
#
_cell.length_a   1.000
_cell.length_b   1.000
_cell.length_c   1.000
_cell.angle_alpha   90.00
_cell.angle_beta   90.00
_cell.angle_gamma   90.00
#
_symmetry.space_group_name_H-M   'P 1'
#
loop_
_entity.id
_entity.type
_entity.pdbx_description
1 polymer ?
#
loop_
_entity_poly.entity_id
_entity_poly.type
_entity_poly.pdbx_seq_one_letter_code
_entity_poly.pdbx_strand_id
1 'polypeptide(L)'
;MSMTATESTTTTTTTPDAALISTLEAQVLQLADHDAWLDAQIRDLECALSNDTAESTEEEKDLPAGEAKFSLEKRIDILKQDLATAATVETVRDRVILSAHSVPVVLRGIFRANQDEEAKIMSDAIDKRDAAVEEYLSIHKDLQTARQDLVKAQGTVIDLQDENRRLAQALARETAAIKEGATSQEAVSNRRMAQRIEEELKTITIKYNVVSNVLQGLLLESGVDWSNDPHYLDVMLKLGPASD
;
A
#
# COMPACT_ATOMS: atom_id res chain seq x y z
N MET A 1 -35.25 25.23 -74.61
CA MET A 1 -35.23 26.71 -74.48
C MET A 1 -34.55 27.04 -73.16
N SER A 2 -33.51 27.88 -73.24
CA SER A 2 -32.79 28.63 -72.19
C SER A 2 -32.34 27.86 -70.93
N MET A 3 -31.05 27.53 -70.76
CA MET A 3 -29.94 28.42 -70.38
C MET A 3 -30.26 29.37 -69.22
N THR A 4 -29.64 29.14 -68.06
CA THR A 4 -28.50 29.95 -67.60
C THR A 4 -27.75 29.25 -66.47
N ALA A 5 -26.44 29.22 -66.62
CA ALA A 5 -25.48 28.95 -65.57
C ALA A 5 -25.18 30.23 -64.77
N THR A 6 -24.32 30.06 -63.78
CA THR A 6 -23.56 31.04 -62.98
C THR A 6 -24.30 31.79 -61.89
N GLU A 7 -23.87 31.51 -60.64
CA GLU A 7 -23.24 32.53 -59.82
C GLU A 7 -22.23 31.87 -58.86
N SER A 8 -20.97 32.17 -59.09
CA SER A 8 -19.86 31.98 -58.16
C SER A 8 -19.83 33.15 -57.17
N THR A 9 -18.99 32.98 -56.15
CA THR A 9 -18.34 34.02 -55.32
C THR A 9 -19.11 34.50 -54.10
N THR A 10 -18.71 34.01 -52.92
CA THR A 10 -18.00 34.87 -51.94
C THR A 10 -17.26 34.03 -50.89
N THR A 11 -15.93 34.10 -50.95
CA THR A 11 -15.01 34.14 -49.80
C THR A 11 -15.56 35.16 -48.77
N THR A 12 -15.37 35.09 -47.46
CA THR A 12 -14.13 34.95 -46.68
C THR A 12 -14.51 35.13 -45.19
N THR A 13 -13.59 34.76 -44.29
CA THR A 13 -13.37 35.32 -42.94
C THR A 13 -14.42 35.10 -41.84
N THR A 14 -14.24 34.03 -41.05
CA THR A 14 -14.58 33.98 -39.61
C THR A 14 -13.91 32.75 -38.98
N THR A 15 -12.58 32.75 -38.95
CA THR A 15 -11.78 31.67 -38.35
C THR A 15 -10.58 32.09 -37.49
N PRO A 16 -10.41 33.34 -37.00
CA PRO A 16 -9.46 33.59 -35.91
C PRO A 16 -10.09 33.35 -34.52
N ASP A 17 -11.36 33.72 -34.31
CA ASP A 17 -11.94 33.76 -32.96
C ASP A 17 -12.27 32.38 -32.39
N ALA A 18 -12.73 31.43 -33.22
CA ALA A 18 -13.02 30.06 -32.75
C ALA A 18 -11.77 29.29 -32.31
N ALA A 19 -10.62 29.57 -32.96
CA ALA A 19 -9.34 28.99 -32.57
C ALA A 19 -8.82 29.62 -31.27
N LEU A 20 -8.98 30.94 -31.11
CA LEU A 20 -8.63 31.66 -29.88
C LEU A 20 -9.45 31.21 -28.67
N ILE A 21 -10.76 30.98 -28.86
CA ILE A 21 -11.65 30.48 -27.80
C ILE A 21 -11.25 29.06 -27.39
N SER A 22 -10.94 28.17 -28.34
CA SER A 22 -10.47 26.82 -28.04
C SER A 22 -9.12 26.82 -27.29
N THR A 23 -8.21 27.76 -27.61
CA THR A 23 -6.96 27.91 -26.86
C THR A 23 -7.17 28.48 -25.46
N LEU A 24 -8.13 29.39 -25.29
CA LEU A 24 -8.48 29.95 -23.98
C LEU A 24 -9.15 28.89 -23.09
N GLU A 25 -10.09 28.11 -23.65
CA GLU A 25 -10.73 26.99 -22.95
C GLU A 25 -9.69 25.93 -22.54
N ALA A 26 -8.74 25.60 -23.41
CA ALA A 26 -7.65 24.69 -23.06
C ALA A 26 -6.74 25.24 -21.94
N GLN A 27 -6.45 26.55 -21.95
CA GLN A 27 -5.69 27.19 -20.87
C GLN A 27 -6.46 27.25 -19.55
N VAL A 28 -7.77 27.49 -19.59
CA VAL A 28 -8.63 27.46 -18.40
C VAL A 28 -8.70 26.05 -17.83
N LEU A 29 -8.76 25.02 -18.67
CA LEU A 29 -8.73 23.63 -18.22
C LEU A 29 -7.38 23.28 -17.58
N GLN A 30 -6.27 23.72 -18.17
CA GLN A 30 -4.93 23.53 -17.59
C GLN A 30 -4.76 24.23 -16.24
N LEU A 31 -5.32 25.43 -16.09
CA LEU A 31 -5.33 26.15 -14.82
C LEU A 31 -6.20 25.43 -13.78
N ALA A 32 -7.37 24.93 -14.15
CA ALA A 32 -8.23 24.16 -13.26
C ALA A 32 -7.59 22.84 -12.82
N ASP A 33 -6.91 22.14 -13.73
CA ASP A 33 -6.13 20.93 -13.41
C ASP A 33 -4.96 21.26 -12.47
N HIS A 34 -4.31 22.40 -12.66
CA HIS A 34 -3.22 22.84 -11.79
C HIS A 34 -3.70 23.25 -10.39
N ASP A 35 -4.84 23.96 -10.30
CA ASP A 35 -5.47 24.29 -9.02
C ASP A 35 -5.90 23.01 -8.28
N ALA A 36 -6.51 22.05 -8.98
CA ALA A 36 -6.87 20.76 -8.39
C ALA A 36 -5.64 19.97 -7.91
N TRP A 37 -4.52 20.08 -8.62
CA TRP A 37 -3.25 19.48 -8.22
C TRP A 37 -2.66 20.16 -6.98
N LEU A 38 -2.69 21.50 -6.92
CA LEU A 38 -2.24 22.26 -5.75
C LEU A 38 -3.12 21.95 -4.52
N ASP A 39 -4.44 21.85 -4.68
CA ASP A 39 -5.36 21.48 -3.60
C ASP A 39 -5.15 20.04 -3.11
N ALA A 40 -4.73 19.13 -3.98
CA ALA A 40 -4.31 17.79 -3.58
C ALA A 40 -3.01 17.83 -2.78
N GLN A 41 -2.03 18.62 -3.24
CA GLN A 41 -0.74 18.75 -2.56
C GLN A 41 -0.87 19.45 -1.20
N ILE A 42 -1.73 20.45 -1.07
CA ILE A 42 -2.04 21.11 0.20
C ILE A 42 -2.64 20.09 1.18
N ARG A 43 -3.61 19.27 0.74
CA ARG A 43 -4.20 18.23 1.60
C ARG A 43 -3.19 17.17 2.03
N ASP A 44 -2.27 16.77 1.15
CA ASP A 44 -1.22 15.83 1.48
C ASP A 44 -0.23 16.42 2.51
N LEU A 45 0.12 17.71 2.36
CA LEU A 45 0.97 18.43 3.32
C LEU A 45 0.26 18.67 4.65
N GLU A 46 -1.04 18.97 4.65
CA GLU A 46 -1.85 19.10 5.86
C GLU A 46 -1.97 17.76 6.59
N CYS A 47 -2.10 16.64 5.86
CA CYS A 47 -2.05 15.30 6.43
C CYS A 47 -0.66 14.99 7.02
N ALA A 48 0.42 15.33 6.31
CA ALA A 48 1.78 15.14 6.80
C ALA A 48 2.06 15.96 8.07
N LEU A 49 1.63 17.23 8.10
CA LEU A 49 1.75 18.09 9.28
C LEU A 49 0.88 17.61 10.45
N SER A 50 -0.31 17.07 10.17
CA SER A 50 -1.18 16.48 11.20
C SER A 50 -0.59 15.20 11.79
N ASN A 51 0.11 14.40 10.97
CA ASN A 51 0.86 13.24 11.44
C ASN A 51 2.11 13.66 12.24
N ASP A 52 2.89 14.65 11.78
CA ASP A 52 4.05 15.15 12.51
C ASP A 52 3.66 15.77 13.85
N THR A 53 2.52 16.46 13.93
CA THR A 53 1.98 16.98 15.21
C THR A 53 1.47 15.88 16.12
N ALA A 54 0.93 14.78 15.58
CA ALA A 54 0.61 13.59 16.37
C ALA A 54 1.89 12.89 16.90
N GLU A 55 2.94 12.79 16.10
CA GLU A 55 4.23 12.21 16.52
C GLU A 55 5.01 13.13 17.48
N SER A 56 4.84 14.45 17.39
CA SER A 56 5.50 15.44 18.28
C SER A 56 4.82 15.62 19.64
N THR A 57 3.60 15.09 19.83
CA THR A 57 2.81 15.25 21.07
C THR A 57 2.89 14.01 22.00
N GLU A 58 3.69 12.99 21.66
CA GLU A 58 3.85 11.79 22.49
C GLU A 58 4.87 11.91 23.64
N GLU A 59 5.46 13.09 23.87
CA GLU A 59 6.23 13.34 25.08
C GLU A 59 5.37 14.07 26.14
N GLU A 60 4.92 13.27 27.12
CA GLU A 60 4.46 13.66 28.46
C GLU A 60 2.99 14.17 28.63
N LYS A 61 2.16 13.25 29.17
CA LYS A 61 0.96 13.40 30.03
C LYS A 61 -0.38 12.95 29.42
N ASP A 62 -0.97 11.98 30.13
CA ASP A 62 -2.39 11.60 30.17
C ASP A 62 -3.16 11.58 28.84
N LEU A 63 -3.39 10.36 28.33
CA LEU A 63 -4.35 10.00 27.27
C LEU A 63 -5.51 11.01 27.18
N PRO A 64 -5.66 11.77 26.08
CA PRO A 64 -6.71 12.76 25.99
C PRO A 64 -8.04 12.02 25.91
N ALA A 65 -8.91 12.23 26.90
CA ALA A 65 -10.27 11.70 26.94
C ALA A 65 -11.10 12.00 25.66
N GLY A 66 -10.61 12.88 24.77
CA GLY A 66 -11.17 13.16 23.45
C GLY A 66 -10.99 12.04 22.43
N GLU A 67 -9.84 11.38 22.34
CA GLU A 67 -9.61 10.31 21.34
C GLU A 67 -10.35 9.01 21.70
N ALA A 68 -10.41 8.69 23.00
CA ALA A 68 -11.23 7.59 23.50
C ALA A 68 -12.73 7.85 23.27
N LYS A 69 -13.19 9.10 23.42
CA LYS A 69 -14.58 9.47 23.12
C LYS A 69 -14.88 9.42 21.63
N PHE A 70 -14.00 9.93 20.78
CA PHE A 70 -14.18 9.92 19.34
C PHE A 70 -14.19 8.50 18.76
N SER A 71 -13.30 7.63 19.24
CA SER A 71 -13.31 6.21 18.86
C SER A 71 -14.56 5.46 19.34
N LEU A 72 -15.04 5.75 20.55
CA LEU A 72 -16.31 5.21 21.06
C LEU A 72 -17.52 5.72 20.27
N GLU A 73 -17.55 7.00 19.92
CA GLU A 73 -18.64 7.61 19.16
C GLU A 73 -18.70 7.04 17.73
N LYS A 74 -17.54 6.90 17.07
CA LYS A 74 -17.43 6.20 15.79
C LYS A 74 -17.89 4.74 15.88
N ARG A 75 -17.56 4.04 16.98
CA ARG A 75 -18.01 2.66 17.21
C ARG A 75 -19.52 2.57 17.44
N ILE A 76 -20.08 3.54 18.16
CA ILE A 76 -21.53 3.65 18.39
C ILE A 76 -22.26 3.89 17.07
N ASP A 77 -21.74 4.74 16.18
CA ASP A 77 -22.38 5.01 14.90
C ASP A 77 -22.31 3.81 13.94
N ILE A 78 -21.21 3.06 13.95
CA ILE A 78 -21.13 1.77 13.24
C ILE A 78 -22.18 0.80 13.77
N LEU A 79 -22.30 0.67 15.10
CA LEU A 79 -23.28 -0.23 15.73
C LEU A 79 -24.73 0.20 15.46
N LYS A 80 -25.03 1.51 15.43
CA LYS A 80 -26.35 2.02 15.03
C LYS A 80 -26.66 1.69 13.57
N GLN A 81 -25.67 1.82 12.68
CA GLN A 81 -25.84 1.48 11.27
C GLN A 81 -26.07 -0.02 11.10
N ASP A 82 -25.30 -0.86 11.81
CA ASP A 82 -25.49 -2.31 11.81
C ASP A 82 -26.88 -2.69 12.35
N LEU A 83 -27.34 -2.07 13.45
CA LEU A 83 -28.69 -2.27 13.99
C LEU A 83 -29.77 -1.87 12.98
N ALA A 84 -29.61 -0.72 12.32
CA ALA A 84 -30.56 -0.25 11.31
C ALA A 84 -30.64 -1.21 10.12
N THR A 85 -29.50 -1.76 9.66
CA THR A 85 -29.49 -2.77 8.59
C THR A 85 -30.07 -4.11 9.06
N ALA A 86 -29.83 -4.52 10.30
CA ALA A 86 -30.42 -5.73 10.86
C ALA A 86 -31.95 -5.61 11.00
N ALA A 87 -32.44 -4.46 11.48
CA ALA A 87 -33.86 -4.19 11.61
C ALA A 87 -34.57 -4.16 10.24
N THR A 88 -33.96 -3.57 9.21
CA THR A 88 -34.55 -3.61 7.86
C THR A 88 -34.60 -5.04 7.32
N VAL A 89 -33.57 -5.85 7.54
CA VAL A 89 -33.56 -7.28 7.15
C VAL A 89 -34.67 -8.07 7.88
N GLU A 90 -34.84 -7.87 9.19
CA GLU A 90 -35.92 -8.52 9.95
C GLU A 90 -37.30 -8.12 9.44
N THR A 91 -37.54 -6.83 9.19
CA THR A 91 -38.84 -6.38 8.66
C THR A 91 -39.13 -6.92 7.25
N VAL A 92 -38.11 -7.07 6.40
CA VAL A 92 -38.26 -7.69 5.07
C VAL A 92 -38.55 -9.18 5.22
N ARG A 93 -37.83 -9.88 6.10
CA ARG A 93 -38.07 -11.29 6.40
C ARG A 93 -39.50 -11.52 6.88
N ASP A 94 -39.98 -10.73 7.83
CA ASP A 94 -41.35 -10.85 8.36
C ASP A 94 -42.39 -10.58 7.28
N ARG A 95 -42.18 -9.56 6.42
CA ARG A 95 -43.06 -9.29 5.28
C ARG A 95 -43.05 -10.41 4.24
N VAL A 96 -41.89 -11.02 3.97
CA VAL A 96 -41.77 -12.16 3.04
C VAL A 96 -42.51 -13.38 3.61
N ILE A 97 -42.33 -13.69 4.89
CA ILE A 97 -43.06 -14.78 5.57
C ILE A 97 -44.57 -14.52 5.53
N LEU A 98 -44.99 -13.30 5.85
CA LEU A 98 -46.42 -12.93 5.84
C LEU A 98 -47.00 -13.00 4.42
N SER A 99 -46.27 -12.52 3.40
CA SER A 99 -46.67 -12.56 2.00
C SER A 99 -46.69 -13.98 1.41
N ALA A 100 -45.69 -14.80 1.77
CA ALA A 100 -45.60 -16.20 1.35
C ALA A 100 -46.71 -17.05 1.99
N HIS A 101 -47.11 -16.77 3.24
CA HIS A 101 -48.12 -17.59 3.92
C HIS A 101 -49.56 -17.11 3.71
N SER A 102 -49.82 -15.80 3.78
CA SER A 102 -51.20 -15.27 3.76
C SER A 102 -51.77 -15.13 2.34
N VAL A 103 -50.95 -14.72 1.37
CA VAL A 103 -51.44 -14.42 0.01
C VAL A 103 -51.90 -15.69 -0.72
N PRO A 104 -51.17 -16.84 -0.70
CA PRO A 104 -51.66 -18.07 -1.31
C PRO A 104 -52.93 -18.61 -0.68
N VAL A 105 -53.09 -18.51 0.65
CA VAL A 105 -54.28 -18.99 1.34
C VAL A 105 -55.51 -18.17 0.96
N VAL A 106 -55.36 -16.84 0.88
CA VAL A 106 -56.44 -15.94 0.46
C VAL A 106 -56.77 -16.14 -1.02
N LEU A 107 -55.77 -16.17 -1.90
CA LEU A 107 -55.98 -16.38 -3.33
C LEU A 107 -56.58 -17.77 -3.63
N ARG A 108 -56.12 -18.83 -2.96
CA ARG A 108 -56.68 -20.18 -3.12
C ARG A 108 -58.11 -20.28 -2.56
N GLY A 109 -58.48 -19.44 -1.59
CA GLY A 109 -59.85 -19.31 -1.09
C GLY A 109 -60.78 -18.57 -2.06
N ILE A 110 -60.29 -17.52 -2.73
CA ILE A 110 -61.07 -16.69 -3.68
C ILE A 110 -61.23 -17.41 -5.02
N PHE A 111 -60.19 -18.07 -5.52
CA PHE A 111 -60.16 -18.66 -6.87
C PHE A 111 -60.64 -20.12 -6.95
N ARG A 112 -60.94 -20.79 -5.82
CA ARG A 112 -61.57 -22.12 -5.84
C ARG A 112 -63.03 -22.09 -6.33
N ALA A 113 -63.68 -20.93 -6.36
CA ALA A 113 -65.09 -20.80 -6.74
C ALA A 113 -65.33 -20.63 -8.25
N ASN A 114 -64.34 -20.19 -9.02
CA ASN A 114 -64.48 -19.97 -10.47
C ASN A 114 -63.62 -20.98 -11.24
N GLN A 115 -64.28 -21.97 -11.86
CA GLN A 115 -63.67 -22.87 -12.83
C GLN A 115 -63.47 -22.13 -14.15
N ASP A 116 -62.38 -21.38 -14.29
CA ASP A 116 -61.96 -20.81 -15.57
C ASP A 116 -60.43 -20.70 -15.60
N GLU A 117 -59.84 -20.75 -16.80
CA GLU A 117 -58.38 -20.76 -17.06
C GLU A 117 -57.60 -19.66 -16.30
N GLU A 118 -58.25 -18.58 -15.89
CA GLU A 118 -57.68 -17.53 -15.04
C GLU A 118 -57.22 -18.05 -13.67
N ALA A 119 -57.94 -18.99 -13.06
CA ALA A 119 -57.55 -19.61 -11.79
C ALA A 119 -56.29 -20.47 -11.94
N LYS A 120 -56.10 -21.09 -13.12
CA LYS A 120 -54.91 -21.88 -13.44
C LYS A 120 -53.71 -20.99 -13.73
N ILE A 121 -53.88 -19.91 -14.51
CA ILE A 121 -52.85 -18.90 -14.75
C ILE A 121 -52.40 -18.26 -13.42
N MET A 122 -53.33 -17.97 -12.52
CA MET A 122 -52.98 -17.41 -11.22
C MET A 122 -52.29 -18.43 -10.31
N SER A 123 -52.70 -19.70 -10.32
CA SER A 123 -51.98 -20.78 -9.62
C SER A 123 -50.53 -20.87 -10.11
N ASP A 124 -50.32 -20.91 -11.43
CA ASP A 124 -48.99 -20.97 -12.03
C ASP A 124 -48.14 -19.73 -11.68
N ALA A 125 -48.76 -18.56 -11.57
CA ALA A 125 -48.08 -17.34 -11.14
C ALA A 125 -47.69 -17.38 -9.66
N ILE A 126 -48.53 -17.95 -8.79
CA ILE A 126 -48.21 -18.16 -7.37
C ILE A 126 -47.06 -19.16 -7.24
N ASP A 127 -47.09 -20.27 -7.97
CA ASP A 127 -46.05 -21.28 -7.92
C ASP A 127 -44.70 -20.73 -8.41
N LYS A 128 -44.71 -19.93 -9.49
CA LYS A 128 -43.50 -19.21 -9.96
C LYS A 128 -42.96 -18.22 -8.92
N ARG A 129 -43.86 -17.48 -8.26
CA ARG A 129 -43.48 -16.55 -7.19
C ARG A 129 -42.89 -17.30 -6.01
N ASP A 130 -43.51 -18.41 -5.60
CA ASP A 130 -43.06 -19.19 -4.46
C ASP A 130 -41.70 -19.83 -4.74
N ALA A 131 -41.47 -20.34 -5.96
CA ALA A 131 -40.16 -20.81 -6.42
C ALA A 131 -39.10 -19.69 -6.39
N ALA A 132 -39.44 -18.48 -6.84
CA ALA A 132 -38.53 -17.33 -6.79
C ALA A 132 -38.25 -16.87 -5.35
N VAL A 133 -39.23 -16.97 -4.45
CA VAL A 133 -39.05 -16.68 -3.01
C VAL A 133 -38.17 -17.74 -2.35
N GLU A 134 -38.33 -19.01 -2.70
CA GLU A 134 -37.47 -20.09 -2.22
C GLU A 134 -36.02 -19.90 -2.67
N GLU A 135 -35.80 -19.57 -3.95
CA GLU A 135 -34.48 -19.23 -4.48
C GLU A 135 -33.87 -18.02 -3.77
N TYR A 136 -34.66 -16.95 -3.58
CA TYR A 136 -34.24 -15.77 -2.83
C TYR A 136 -33.84 -16.10 -1.39
N LEU A 137 -34.63 -16.93 -0.69
CA LEU A 137 -34.33 -17.35 0.68
C LEU A 137 -33.06 -18.21 0.74
N SER A 138 -32.82 -19.06 -0.26
CA SER A 138 -31.57 -19.83 -0.37
C SER A 138 -30.38 -18.91 -0.53
N ILE A 139 -30.43 -17.99 -1.51
CA ILE A 139 -29.35 -17.02 -1.75
C ILE A 139 -29.13 -16.14 -0.51
N HIS A 140 -30.19 -15.73 0.17
CA HIS A 140 -30.10 -14.94 1.38
C HIS A 140 -29.40 -15.71 2.52
N LYS A 141 -29.72 -16.99 2.68
CA LYS A 141 -29.05 -17.86 3.65
C LYS A 141 -27.56 -18.01 3.31
N ASP A 142 -27.22 -18.22 2.06
CA ASP A 142 -25.82 -18.33 1.61
C ASP A 142 -25.06 -17.03 1.85
N LEU A 143 -25.66 -15.88 1.53
CA LEU A 143 -25.11 -14.55 1.82
C LEU A 143 -24.92 -14.33 3.33
N GLN A 144 -25.86 -14.78 4.16
CA GLN A 144 -25.74 -14.69 5.60
C GLN A 144 -24.57 -15.54 6.12
N THR A 145 -24.39 -16.76 5.60
CA THR A 145 -23.23 -17.59 5.97
C THR A 145 -21.91 -16.96 5.52
N ALA A 146 -21.83 -16.46 4.29
CA ALA A 146 -20.64 -15.77 3.78
C ALA A 146 -20.30 -14.51 4.61
N ARG A 147 -21.32 -13.75 5.05
CA ARG A 147 -21.12 -12.59 5.94
C ARG A 147 -20.59 -13.02 7.31
N GLN A 148 -21.11 -14.10 7.88
CA GLN A 148 -20.60 -14.63 9.16
C GLN A 148 -19.15 -15.08 9.04
N ASP A 149 -18.78 -15.73 7.95
CA ASP A 149 -17.41 -16.18 7.73
C ASP A 149 -16.45 -15.01 7.46
N LEU A 150 -16.91 -13.96 6.76
CA LEU A 150 -16.16 -12.72 6.62
C LEU A 150 -15.88 -12.07 7.99
N VAL A 151 -16.88 -11.98 8.87
CA VAL A 151 -16.71 -11.41 10.21
C VAL A 151 -15.73 -12.23 11.04
N LYS A 152 -15.79 -13.57 10.97
CA LYS A 152 -14.80 -14.44 11.63
C LYS A 152 -13.39 -14.21 11.09
N ALA A 153 -13.24 -14.15 9.76
CA ALA A 153 -11.95 -13.90 9.12
C ALA A 153 -11.38 -12.53 9.52
N GLN A 154 -12.21 -11.49 9.52
CA GLN A 154 -11.83 -10.16 10.01
C GLN A 154 -11.36 -10.20 11.46
N GLY A 155 -12.06 -10.93 12.33
CA GLY A 155 -11.63 -11.16 13.71
C GLY A 155 -10.23 -11.78 13.79
N THR A 156 -9.99 -12.86 13.04
CA THR A 156 -8.67 -13.51 13.01
C THR A 156 -7.55 -12.61 12.48
N VAL A 157 -7.85 -11.72 11.53
CA VAL A 157 -6.87 -10.77 11.01
C VAL A 157 -6.49 -9.73 12.06
N ILE A 158 -7.47 -9.24 12.83
CA ILE A 158 -7.21 -8.31 13.93
C ILE A 158 -6.35 -8.98 15.00
N ASP A 159 -6.70 -10.21 15.40
CA ASP A 159 -5.92 -10.97 16.39
C ASP A 159 -4.47 -11.20 15.92
N LEU A 160 -4.27 -11.53 14.63
CA LEU A 160 -2.93 -11.68 14.04
C LEU A 160 -2.18 -10.35 13.97
N GLN A 161 -2.86 -9.25 13.69
CA GLN A 161 -2.26 -7.92 13.65
C GLN A 161 -1.80 -7.48 15.06
N ASP A 162 -2.60 -7.76 16.09
CA ASP A 162 -2.24 -7.48 17.47
C ASP A 162 -1.04 -8.33 17.93
N GLU A 163 -1.02 -9.61 17.55
CA GLU A 163 0.13 -10.49 17.84
C GLU A 163 1.39 -10.04 17.09
N ASN A 164 1.26 -9.62 15.82
CA ASN A 164 2.37 -9.08 15.06
C ASN A 164 2.90 -7.79 15.68
N ARG A 165 2.00 -6.90 16.14
CA ARG A 165 2.40 -5.68 16.88
C ARG A 165 3.14 -6.03 18.16
N ARG A 166 2.67 -7.03 18.92
CA ARG A 166 3.33 -7.51 20.13
C ARG A 166 4.73 -8.05 19.85
N LEU A 167 4.89 -8.85 18.80
CA LEU A 167 6.18 -9.39 18.37
C LEU A 167 7.12 -8.30 17.86
N ALA A 168 6.63 -7.35 17.07
CA ALA A 168 7.40 -6.20 16.60
C ALA A 168 7.92 -5.34 17.77
N GLN A 169 7.09 -5.11 18.79
CA GLN A 169 7.51 -4.44 20.02
C GLN A 169 8.57 -5.23 20.79
N ALA A 170 8.44 -6.56 20.87
CA ALA A 170 9.45 -7.41 21.50
C ALA A 170 10.79 -7.34 20.76
N LEU A 171 10.78 -7.43 19.43
CA LEU A 171 11.97 -7.27 18.59
C LEU A 171 12.59 -5.89 18.70
N ALA A 172 11.78 -4.84 18.76
CA ALA A 172 12.27 -3.47 18.93
C ALA A 172 12.99 -3.31 20.28
N ARG A 173 12.45 -3.87 21.37
CA ARG A 173 13.09 -3.86 22.69
C ARG A 173 14.41 -4.64 22.69
N GLU A 174 14.44 -5.81 22.09
CA GLU A 174 15.66 -6.62 21.99
C GLU A 174 16.73 -5.93 21.13
N THR A 175 16.33 -5.34 20.01
CA THR A 175 17.23 -4.56 19.15
C THR A 175 17.75 -3.31 19.85
N ALA A 176 16.91 -2.62 20.63
CA ALA A 176 17.33 -1.48 21.45
C ALA A 176 18.34 -1.90 22.52
N ALA A 177 18.11 -3.03 23.21
CA ALA A 177 19.04 -3.58 24.19
C ALA A 177 20.39 -3.98 23.55
N ILE A 178 20.36 -4.58 22.36
CA ILE A 178 21.58 -4.91 21.60
C ILE A 178 22.30 -3.63 21.16
N LYS A 179 21.57 -2.61 20.69
CA LYS A 179 22.15 -1.34 20.26
C LYS A 179 22.78 -0.58 21.42
N GLU A 180 22.15 -0.55 22.60
CA GLU A 180 22.73 0.03 23.82
C GLU A 180 23.96 -0.76 24.32
N GLY A 181 23.93 -2.09 24.25
CA GLY A 181 25.07 -2.94 24.60
C GLY A 181 26.27 -2.79 23.64
N ALA A 182 26.00 -2.75 22.34
CA ALA A 182 27.03 -2.68 21.29
C ALA A 182 27.65 -1.28 21.13
N THR A 183 26.90 -0.21 21.39
CA THR A 183 27.37 1.17 21.18
C THR A 183 28.35 1.66 22.24
N SER A 184 28.29 1.16 23.48
CA SER A 184 29.12 1.71 24.58
C SER A 184 30.49 1.05 24.72
N GLN A 185 30.60 -0.27 24.56
CA GLN A 185 31.81 -1.01 24.95
C GLN A 185 32.45 -1.78 23.78
N GLU A 186 31.66 -2.42 22.92
CA GLU A 186 32.18 -3.18 21.78
C GLU A 186 32.60 -2.28 20.62
N ALA A 187 31.85 -1.21 20.30
CA ALA A 187 32.25 -0.27 19.25
C ALA A 187 33.59 0.43 19.56
N VAL A 188 33.81 0.80 20.83
CA VAL A 188 35.07 1.43 21.28
C VAL A 188 36.21 0.41 21.32
N SER A 189 35.95 -0.82 21.76
CA SER A 189 36.93 -1.91 21.77
C SER A 189 37.37 -2.30 20.36
N ASN A 190 36.41 -2.52 19.45
CA ASN A 190 36.67 -2.92 18.07
C ASN A 190 37.40 -1.82 17.30
N ARG A 191 37.08 -0.53 17.54
CA ARG A 191 37.80 0.59 16.92
C ARG A 191 39.25 0.68 17.39
N ARG A 192 39.52 0.46 18.69
CA ARG A 192 40.89 0.41 19.23
C ARG A 192 41.68 -0.79 18.71
N MET A 193 41.02 -1.94 18.55
CA MET A 193 41.66 -3.14 18.02
C MET A 193 41.99 -2.98 16.53
N ALA A 194 41.08 -2.42 15.73
CA ALA A 194 41.33 -2.10 14.33
C ALA A 194 42.49 -1.11 14.15
N GLN A 195 42.57 -0.07 14.98
CA GLN A 195 43.69 0.89 14.95
C GLN A 195 45.03 0.23 15.27
N ARG A 196 45.10 -0.66 16.26
CA ARG A 196 46.33 -1.41 16.57
C ARG A 196 46.78 -2.29 15.41
N ILE A 197 45.85 -3.00 14.78
CA ILE A 197 46.16 -3.86 13.62
C ILE A 197 46.66 -3.00 12.46
N GLU A 198 46.08 -1.83 12.22
CA GLU A 198 46.53 -0.91 11.17
C GLU A 198 47.95 -0.37 11.44
N GLU A 199 48.26 -0.02 12.69
CA GLU A 199 49.60 0.41 13.10
C GLU A 199 50.64 -0.71 12.99
N GLU A 200 50.28 -1.94 13.36
CA GLU A 200 51.14 -3.12 13.21
C GLU A 200 51.40 -3.43 11.73
N LEU A 201 50.37 -3.37 10.88
CA LEU A 201 50.52 -3.56 9.43
C LEU A 201 51.42 -2.48 8.82
N LYS A 202 51.23 -1.20 9.17
CA LYS A 202 52.13 -0.13 8.71
C LYS A 202 53.58 -0.39 9.13
N THR A 203 53.78 -0.84 10.37
CA THR A 203 55.11 -1.16 10.89
C THR A 203 55.75 -2.34 10.12
N ILE A 204 54.97 -3.38 9.80
CA ILE A 204 55.42 -4.53 9.02
C ILE A 204 55.76 -4.10 7.59
N THR A 205 54.93 -3.29 6.94
CA THR A 205 55.18 -2.77 5.59
C THR A 205 56.43 -1.90 5.55
N ILE A 206 56.64 -1.04 6.54
CA ILE A 206 57.87 -0.24 6.65
C ILE A 206 59.10 -1.15 6.80
N LYS A 207 59.04 -2.15 7.68
CA LYS A 207 60.14 -3.11 7.86
C LYS A 207 60.42 -3.90 6.58
N TYR A 208 59.37 -4.35 5.89
CA TYR A 208 59.48 -5.05 4.61
C TYR A 208 60.16 -4.17 3.56
N ASN A 209 59.74 -2.92 3.42
CA ASN A 209 60.33 -1.97 2.47
C ASN A 209 61.80 -1.68 2.78
N VAL A 210 62.17 -1.54 4.07
CA VAL A 210 63.57 -1.34 4.47
C VAL A 210 64.40 -2.57 4.13
N VAL A 211 63.95 -3.78 4.49
CA VAL A 211 64.67 -5.02 4.16
C VAL A 211 64.78 -5.21 2.65
N SER A 212 63.70 -4.92 1.92
CA SER A 212 63.68 -5.01 0.47
C SER A 212 64.70 -4.07 -0.18
N ASN A 213 64.71 -2.80 0.22
CA ASN A 213 65.67 -1.81 -0.30
C ASN A 213 67.12 -2.18 0.04
N VAL A 214 67.37 -2.72 1.24
CA VAL A 214 68.71 -3.20 1.62
C VAL A 214 69.13 -4.38 0.76
N LEU A 215 68.23 -5.34 0.51
CA LEU A 215 68.54 -6.52 -0.29
C LEU A 215 68.75 -6.17 -1.78
N GLN A 216 67.95 -5.25 -2.32
CA GLN A 216 68.16 -4.68 -3.66
C GLN A 216 69.50 -3.95 -3.76
N GLY A 217 69.83 -3.11 -2.78
CA GLY A 217 71.13 -2.43 -2.72
C GLY A 217 72.30 -3.41 -2.69
N LEU A 218 72.19 -4.46 -1.87
CA LEU A 218 73.23 -5.48 -1.75
C LEU A 218 73.39 -6.31 -3.04
N LEU A 219 72.30 -6.63 -3.74
CA LEU A 219 72.34 -7.32 -5.02
C LEU A 219 72.97 -6.44 -6.13
N LEU A 220 72.68 -5.13 -6.13
CA LEU A 220 73.26 -4.17 -7.06
C LEU A 220 74.76 -3.95 -6.79
N GLU A 221 75.17 -3.91 -5.52
CA GLU A 221 76.57 -3.70 -5.12
C GLU A 221 77.42 -4.98 -5.18
N SER A 222 76.83 -6.18 -5.14
CA SER A 222 77.60 -7.43 -5.14
C SER A 222 78.24 -7.78 -6.49
N GLY A 223 78.02 -6.99 -7.54
CA GLY A 223 78.61 -7.20 -8.87
C GLY A 223 78.18 -8.50 -9.56
N VAL A 224 77.09 -9.12 -9.10
CA VAL A 224 76.49 -10.32 -9.69
C VAL A 224 75.62 -9.88 -10.87
N ASP A 225 75.73 -10.56 -12.02
CA ASP A 225 74.85 -10.31 -13.18
C ASP A 225 73.45 -10.90 -12.94
N TRP A 226 72.68 -10.20 -12.12
CA TRP A 226 71.32 -10.56 -11.72
C TRP A 226 70.32 -10.47 -12.88
N SER A 227 70.69 -9.84 -14.00
CA SER A 227 69.82 -9.64 -15.15
C SER A 227 69.69 -10.89 -16.04
N ASN A 228 70.72 -11.74 -16.05
CA ASN A 228 70.80 -12.95 -16.85
C ASN A 228 70.47 -14.23 -16.07
N ASP A 229 70.43 -14.17 -14.73
CA ASP A 229 70.04 -15.30 -13.88
C ASP A 229 68.54 -15.24 -13.54
N PRO A 230 67.72 -16.22 -13.98
CA PRO A 230 66.29 -16.27 -13.69
C PRO A 230 65.95 -16.23 -12.21
N HIS A 231 66.84 -16.75 -11.35
CA HIS A 231 66.61 -16.82 -9.91
C HIS A 231 66.74 -15.46 -9.23
N TYR A 232 67.77 -14.67 -9.59
CA TYR A 232 67.97 -13.34 -9.04
C TYR A 232 66.99 -12.31 -9.62
N LEU A 233 66.58 -12.49 -10.87
CA LEU A 233 65.53 -11.69 -11.50
C LEU A 233 64.18 -11.86 -10.78
N ASP A 234 63.78 -13.10 -10.47
CA ASP A 234 62.54 -13.38 -9.73
C ASP A 234 62.57 -12.80 -8.30
N VAL A 235 63.73 -12.88 -7.63
CA VAL A 235 63.93 -12.27 -6.31
C VAL A 235 63.81 -10.74 -6.41
N MET A 236 64.43 -10.09 -7.39
CA MET A 236 64.35 -8.64 -7.58
C MET A 236 62.92 -8.16 -7.92
N LEU A 237 62.19 -8.93 -8.73
CA LEU A 237 60.78 -8.64 -9.06
C LEU A 237 59.85 -8.78 -7.86
N LYS A 238 60.09 -9.76 -6.98
CA LYS A 238 59.33 -9.94 -5.72
C LYS A 238 59.65 -8.88 -4.66
N LEU A 239 60.85 -8.30 -4.73
CA LEU A 239 61.31 -7.23 -3.84
C LEU A 239 60.82 -5.84 -4.27
N GLY A 240 60.52 -5.64 -5.55
CA GLY A 240 59.95 -4.39 -6.04
C GLY A 240 58.65 -4.00 -5.33
N PRO A 241 58.30 -2.71 -5.26
CA PRO A 241 57.00 -2.30 -4.74
C PRO A 241 55.93 -3.03 -5.55
N ALA A 242 54.99 -3.71 -4.88
CA ALA A 242 53.77 -4.15 -5.53
C ALA A 242 53.10 -2.89 -6.08
N SER A 243 53.25 -2.68 -7.39
CA SER A 243 52.59 -1.60 -8.10
C SER A 243 51.09 -1.81 -7.96
N ASP A 244 50.41 -0.85 -7.34
CA ASP A 244 48.98 -0.61 -7.57
C ASP A 244 48.70 -0.43 -9.08
#